data_AF-A0A067EIV6-F1
#
_entry.id   AF-A0A067EIV6-F1
#
_cell.length_a   1.000
_cell.length_b   1.000
_cell.length_c   1.000
_cell.angle_alpha   90.00
_cell.angle_beta   90.00
_cell.angle_gamma   90.00
#
_symmetry.space_group_name_H-M   'P 1'
#
loop_
_entity.id
_entity.type
_entity.pdbx_description
1 polymer ?
#
loop_
_entity_poly.entity_id
_entity_poly.type
_entity_poly.pdbx_seq_one_letter_code
_entity_poly.pdbx_strand_id
1 'polypeptide(L)'
;IISFLQQNAHPRVADRIPSVPENVCDQIRLWESDLNRVEMTPAHYYEEFPSRDVFEAACDYARDRSGLLWEDSKKMRLVVNAEIHMHMREFLRGQNK
;
A
#
# COMPACT_ATOMS: atom_id res chain seq x y z
N ILE A 1 11.72 17.52 11.16
CA ILE A 1 13.06 18.02 10.75
C ILE A 1 13.02 19.48 10.31
N ILE A 2 12.18 19.87 9.34
CA ILE A 2 12.13 21.27 8.84
C ILE A 2 11.82 22.29 9.95
N SER A 3 10.83 22.01 10.81
CA SER A 3 10.49 22.87 11.95
C SER A 3 11.66 23.09 12.91
N PHE A 4 12.43 22.04 13.17
CA PHE A 4 13.64 22.11 13.99
C PHE A 4 14.71 23.02 13.36
N LEU A 5 14.94 22.92 12.05
CA LEU A 5 15.87 23.79 11.33
C LEU A 5 15.43 25.26 11.34
N GLN A 6 14.12 25.52 11.26
CA GLN A 6 13.56 26.86 11.33
C GLN A 6 13.73 27.49 12.73
N GLN A 7 13.45 26.71 13.80
CA GLN A 7 13.58 27.16 15.19
C GLN A 7 15.04 27.40 15.63
N ASN A 8 15.99 26.72 14.98
CA ASN A 8 17.41 26.80 15.31
C ASN A 8 18.23 27.51 14.21
N ALA A 9 17.57 28.33 13.38
CA ALA A 9 18.24 29.09 12.35
C ALA A 9 19.25 30.07 12.97
N HIS A 10 20.44 30.18 12.37
CA HIS A 10 21.45 31.13 12.85
C HIS A 10 20.87 32.56 12.84
N PRO A 11 21.14 33.42 13.85
CA PRO A 11 20.50 34.74 13.96
C PRO A 11 20.57 35.62 12.70
N ARG A 12 21.68 35.52 11.94
CA ARG A 12 21.85 36.21 10.64
C ARG A 12 20.83 35.83 9.56
N VAL A 13 20.17 34.69 9.68
CA VAL A 13 19.20 34.18 8.69
C VAL A 13 17.83 33.86 9.31
N ALA A 14 17.68 33.98 10.63
CA ALA A 14 16.44 33.66 11.35
C ALA A 14 15.26 34.55 10.92
N ASP A 15 15.51 35.83 10.62
CA ASP A 15 14.49 36.78 10.18
C ASP A 15 14.13 36.65 8.68
N ARG A 16 14.81 35.76 7.93
CA ARG A 16 14.45 35.49 6.53
C ARG A 16 13.17 34.65 6.49
N ILE A 17 12.34 34.90 5.48
CA ILE A 17 11.10 34.16 5.27
C ILE A 17 11.17 33.49 3.87
N PRO A 18 11.31 32.15 3.79
CA PRO A 18 11.55 31.21 4.90
C PRO A 18 13.01 31.27 5.41
N SER A 19 13.21 30.97 6.70
CA SER A 19 14.54 30.94 7.33
C SER A 19 15.39 29.75 6.87
N VAL A 20 14.72 28.68 6.41
CA VAL A 20 15.29 27.54 5.71
C VAL A 20 14.98 27.68 4.22
N PRO A 21 15.98 27.64 3.32
CA PRO A 21 15.75 27.70 1.88
C PRO A 21 14.80 26.61 1.38
N GLU A 22 13.92 26.95 0.44
CA GLU A 22 12.88 26.07 -0.09
C GLU A 22 13.45 24.76 -0.66
N ASN A 23 14.55 24.84 -1.43
CA ASN A 23 15.21 23.68 -1.97
C ASN A 23 15.69 22.68 -0.90
N VAL A 24 16.11 23.16 0.28
CA VAL A 24 16.49 22.29 1.40
C VAL A 24 15.25 21.62 2.00
N CYS A 25 14.16 22.36 2.19
CA CYS A 25 12.90 21.80 2.64
C CYS A 25 12.40 20.70 1.70
N ASP A 26 12.47 20.94 0.39
CA ASP A 26 12.03 19.99 -0.62
C ASP A 26 12.88 18.74 -0.65
N GLN A 27 14.21 18.86 -0.57
CA GLN A 27 15.10 17.69 -0.50
C GLN A 27 14.79 16.83 0.73
N ILE A 28 14.53 17.45 1.89
CA ILE A 28 14.16 16.72 3.11
C ILE A 28 12.85 15.96 2.91
N ARG A 29 11.83 16.59 2.31
CA ARG A 29 10.55 15.94 2.02
C ARG A 29 10.72 14.78 1.03
N LEU A 30 11.50 14.99 -0.03
CA LEU A 30 11.79 13.95 -1.01
C LEU A 30 12.49 12.75 -0.36
N TRP A 31 13.47 12.98 0.51
CA TRP A 31 14.12 11.89 1.26
C TRP A 31 13.17 11.18 2.22
N GLU A 32 12.29 11.91 2.89
CA GLU A 32 11.27 11.32 3.76
C GLU A 32 10.27 10.48 2.95
N SER A 33 9.81 10.97 1.80
CA SER A 33 8.96 10.18 0.89
C SER A 33 9.68 8.95 0.34
N ASP A 34 10.97 9.07 0.00
CA ASP A 34 11.74 7.93 -0.50
C ASP A 34 11.95 6.86 0.57
N LEU A 35 12.22 7.29 1.80
CA LEU A 35 12.34 6.40 2.97
C LEU A 35 11.03 5.66 3.23
N ASN A 36 9.88 6.33 3.07
CA ASN A 36 8.55 5.78 3.29
C ASN A 36 7.91 5.21 2.01
N ARG A 37 8.68 4.98 0.95
CA ARG A 37 8.15 4.57 -0.37
C ARG A 37 7.52 3.18 -0.37
N VAL A 38 7.96 2.30 0.54
CA VAL A 38 7.56 0.89 0.56
C VAL A 38 6.74 0.60 1.81
N GLU A 39 5.53 0.08 1.61
CA GLU A 39 4.65 -0.38 2.68
C GLU A 39 4.53 -1.91 2.64
N MET A 40 4.48 -2.51 3.83
CA MET A 40 4.32 -3.95 3.99
C MET A 40 2.90 -4.26 4.47
N THR A 41 2.15 -5.00 3.67
CA THR A 41 0.78 -5.43 4.02
C THR A 41 0.74 -6.94 4.20
N PRO A 42 0.29 -7.47 5.35
CA PRO A 42 0.03 -8.89 5.54
C PRO A 42 -1.01 -9.39 4.53
N ALA A 43 -0.69 -10.45 3.80
CA ALA A 43 -1.51 -10.89 2.69
C ALA A 43 -1.44 -12.41 2.46
N HIS A 44 -2.44 -12.94 1.76
CA HIS A 44 -2.44 -14.31 1.26
C HIS A 44 -2.51 -14.32 -0.26
N TYR A 45 -1.69 -15.18 -0.85
CA TYR A 45 -1.62 -15.40 -2.28
C TYR A 45 -2.40 -16.67 -2.66
N TYR A 46 -3.23 -16.56 -3.69
CA TYR A 46 -4.03 -17.64 -4.23
C TYR A 46 -3.64 -17.87 -5.69
N GLU A 47 -3.42 -19.14 -6.03
CA GLU A 47 -3.14 -19.62 -7.38
C GLU A 47 -3.80 -20.98 -7.61
N GLU A 48 -3.59 -21.57 -8.79
CA GLU A 48 -4.13 -22.89 -9.15
C GLU A 48 -5.67 -22.99 -9.07
N PHE A 49 -6.35 -21.92 -9.51
CA PHE A 49 -7.81 -21.96 -9.63
C PHE A 49 -8.26 -23.03 -10.65
N PRO A 50 -9.33 -23.79 -10.35
CA PRO A 50 -9.77 -24.91 -11.19
C PRO A 50 -10.38 -24.44 -12.51
N SER A 51 -10.90 -23.22 -12.57
CA SER A 51 -11.43 -22.62 -13.79
C SER A 51 -11.34 -21.10 -13.75
N ARG A 52 -11.52 -20.48 -14.91
CA ARG A 52 -11.63 -19.03 -15.07
C ARG A 52 -12.76 -18.45 -14.24
N ASP A 53 -13.92 -19.10 -14.24
CA ASP A 53 -15.12 -18.62 -13.55
C ASP A 53 -14.91 -18.61 -12.02
N VAL A 54 -14.25 -19.64 -11.47
CA VAL A 54 -13.95 -19.69 -10.02
C VAL A 54 -12.95 -18.60 -9.63
N PHE A 55 -11.96 -18.31 -10.49
CA PHE A 55 -11.05 -17.20 -10.29
C PHE A 55 -11.78 -15.85 -10.30
N GLU A 56 -12.63 -15.59 -11.30
CA GLU A 56 -13.36 -14.32 -11.41
C GLU A 56 -14.32 -14.13 -10.22
N ALA A 57 -15.04 -15.16 -9.82
CA ALA A 57 -15.90 -15.13 -8.63
C ALA A 57 -15.12 -14.86 -7.34
N ALA A 58 -13.89 -15.38 -7.22
CA ALA A 58 -13.02 -15.12 -6.06
C ALA A 58 -12.51 -13.67 -6.04
N CYS A 59 -12.17 -13.10 -7.20
CA CYS A 59 -11.80 -11.70 -7.31
C CYS A 59 -12.97 -10.78 -6.96
N ASP A 60 -14.17 -11.07 -7.47
CA ASP A 60 -15.39 -10.32 -7.15
C ASP A 60 -15.68 -10.35 -5.66
N TYR A 61 -15.65 -11.54 -5.05
CA TYR A 61 -15.84 -11.71 -3.61
C TYR A 61 -14.81 -10.94 -2.78
N ALA A 62 -13.54 -10.94 -3.20
CA ALA A 62 -12.48 -10.18 -2.52
C ALA A 62 -12.66 -8.65 -2.66
N ARG A 63 -13.13 -8.17 -3.82
CA ARG A 63 -13.42 -6.74 -4.06
C ARG A 63 -14.61 -6.26 -3.23
N ASP A 64 -15.68 -7.04 -3.16
CA ASP A 64 -16.88 -6.71 -2.36
C ASP A 64 -16.55 -6.55 -0.87
N ARG A 65 -15.51 -7.22 -0.39
CA ARG A 65 -15.01 -7.13 0.98
C ARG A 65 -13.87 -6.13 1.15
N SER A 66 -13.55 -5.35 0.12
CA SER A 66 -12.43 -4.39 0.12
C SER A 66 -11.09 -5.02 0.50
N GLY A 67 -10.91 -6.31 0.21
CA GLY A 67 -9.70 -7.05 0.59
C GLY A 67 -8.86 -7.53 -0.59
N LEU A 68 -9.26 -7.28 -1.84
CA LEU A 68 -8.40 -7.54 -3.01
C LEU A 68 -7.25 -6.53 -3.04
N LEU A 69 -6.01 -7.02 -2.99
CA LEU A 69 -4.80 -6.20 -3.07
C LEU A 69 -4.19 -6.18 -4.48
N TRP A 70 -4.27 -7.32 -5.18
CA TRP A 70 -3.70 -7.46 -6.52
C TRP A 70 -4.31 -8.68 -7.22
N GLU A 71 -4.38 -8.64 -8.55
CA GLU A 71 -4.77 -9.77 -9.39
C GLU A 71 -3.95 -9.82 -10.69
N ASP A 72 -3.69 -11.04 -11.18
CA ASP A 72 -3.23 -11.32 -12.53
C ASP A 72 -4.23 -12.25 -13.20
N SER A 73 -5.08 -11.64 -14.03
CA SER A 73 -6.06 -12.36 -14.84
C SER A 73 -5.42 -13.43 -15.74
N LYS A 74 -4.27 -13.19 -16.37
CA LYS A 74 -3.72 -14.14 -17.35
C LYS A 74 -3.28 -15.44 -16.69
N LYS A 75 -2.76 -15.35 -15.47
CA LYS A 75 -2.28 -16.50 -14.71
C LYS A 75 -3.27 -17.02 -13.67
N MET A 76 -4.45 -16.41 -13.54
CA MET A 76 -5.45 -16.69 -12.52
C MET A 76 -4.83 -16.67 -11.12
N ARG A 77 -4.30 -15.52 -10.73
CA ARG A 77 -3.67 -15.31 -9.43
C ARG A 77 -4.23 -14.09 -8.76
N LEU A 78 -4.39 -14.13 -7.45
CA LEU A 78 -4.80 -12.97 -6.68
C LEU A 78 -4.10 -12.94 -5.32
N VAL A 79 -3.97 -11.74 -4.79
CA VAL A 79 -3.47 -11.47 -3.45
C VAL A 79 -4.57 -10.73 -2.68
N VAL A 80 -4.88 -11.22 -1.48
CA VAL A 80 -5.85 -10.58 -0.58
C VAL A 80 -5.22 -10.17 0.72
N ASN A 81 -5.80 -9.16 1.36
CA ASN A 81 -5.48 -8.78 2.73
C ASN A 81 -5.71 -9.95 3.69
N ALA A 82 -4.78 -10.14 4.64
CA ALA A 82 -4.87 -11.17 5.67
C ALA A 82 -6.19 -11.17 6.46
N GLU A 83 -6.80 -10.00 6.65
CA GLU A 83 -8.06 -9.84 7.36
C GLU A 83 -9.22 -10.63 6.73
N ILE A 84 -9.22 -10.79 5.40
CA ILE A 84 -10.30 -11.49 4.68
C ILE A 84 -9.97 -12.95 4.35
N HIS A 85 -8.80 -13.44 4.77
CA HIS A 85 -8.33 -14.79 4.42
C HIS A 85 -9.31 -15.90 4.81
N MET A 86 -9.89 -15.81 6.02
CA MET A 86 -10.84 -16.81 6.51
C MET A 86 -12.13 -16.82 5.68
N HIS A 87 -12.65 -15.64 5.34
CA HIS A 87 -13.83 -15.50 4.47
C HIS A 87 -13.58 -16.05 3.06
N MET A 88 -12.38 -15.80 2.50
CA MET A 88 -11.98 -16.35 1.21
C MET A 88 -11.93 -17.88 1.23
N ARG A 89 -11.40 -18.49 2.30
CA ARG A 89 -11.35 -19.95 2.43
C ARG A 89 -12.74 -20.56 2.51
N GLU A 90 -13.66 -19.93 3.23
CA GLU A 90 -15.05 -20.37 3.33
C GLU A 90 -15.77 -20.28 1.97
N PHE A 91 -15.61 -19.17 1.26
CA PHE A 91 -16.17 -18.97 -0.07
C PHE A 91 -15.69 -20.03 -1.07
N LEU A 92 -14.37 -20.23 -1.17
CA LEU A 92 -13.77 -21.18 -2.11
C LEU A 92 -14.13 -22.64 -1.81
N ARG A 93 -14.31 -23.00 -0.53
CA ARG A 93 -14.81 -24.33 -0.15
C ARG A 93 -16.23 -24.59 -0.65
N GLY A 94 -17.05 -23.55 -0.77
CA GLY A 94 -18.40 -23.64 -1.34
C GLY A 94 -18.42 -23.89 -2.84
N GLN A 95 -17.40 -23.42 -3.56
CA GLN A 95 -17.27 -23.54 -5.03
C GLN A 95 -16.72 -24.90 -5.49
N ASN A 96 -16.12 -25.68 -4.58
CA ASN A 96 -15.59 -27.03 -4.86
C ASN A 96 -16.64 -28.15 -4.69
N LYS A 97 -17.92 -27.83 -4.52
CA LYS A 97 -19.04 -28.77 -4.48
C LYS A 97 -19.79 -28.74 -5.80
#